data_AF-A0A2V9BXG7-F1
#
_entry.id   AF-A0A2V9BXG7-F1
#
_cell.length_a   1.000
_cell.length_b   1.000
_cell.length_c   1.000
_cell.angle_alpha   90.00
_cell.angle_beta   90.00
_cell.angle_gamma   90.00
#
_symmetry.space_group_name_H-M   'P 1'
#
loop_
_entity.id
_entity.type
_entity.pdbx_description
1 polymer ?
#
loop_
_entity_poly.entity_id
_entity_poly.type
_entity_poly.pdbx_seq_one_letter_code
_entity_poly.pdbx_strand_id
1 'polypeptide(L)'
;MNQGFLGTSVPLAADIVLLLEVAMGAGLLFGAWLARAKRYRQHAWCQSAVVILNLAVIAATMAPSFHAQVLPRIPAKLSRPYFAWATAHAALGSFTELAALYILLAAGTR
;
A
#
# COMPACT_ATOMS: atom_id res chain seq x y z
N MET A 1 -6.90 -0.15 26.42
CA MET A 1 -7.10 1.01 25.51
C MET A 1 -5.72 1.37 24.97
N ASN A 2 -5.31 0.82 23.82
CA ASN A 2 -3.96 1.06 23.28
C ASN A 2 -3.94 2.42 22.57
N GLN A 3 -3.45 3.42 23.29
CA GLN A 3 -3.15 4.75 22.76
C GLN A 3 -2.01 4.63 21.73
N GLY A 4 -2.05 5.42 20.66
CA GLY A 4 -1.03 5.44 19.63
C GLY A 4 0.34 5.84 20.20
N PHE A 5 1.39 5.19 19.71
CA PHE A 5 2.78 5.48 20.04
C PHE A 5 3.20 6.91 19.62
N LEU A 6 2.52 7.49 18.62
CA LEU A 6 2.72 8.87 18.17
C LEU A 6 1.93 9.93 18.97
N GLY A 7 1.31 9.53 20.10
CA GLY A 7 0.53 10.44 20.95
C GLY A 7 -0.83 10.83 20.35
N THR A 8 -1.31 10.09 19.35
CA THR A 8 -2.63 10.30 18.75
C THR A 8 -3.70 9.46 19.45
N SER A 9 -4.97 9.89 19.38
CA SER A 9 -6.12 9.12 19.89
C SER A 9 -6.48 7.90 19.02
N VAL A 10 -5.58 7.48 18.14
CA VAL A 10 -5.79 6.45 17.13
C VAL A 10 -5.16 5.13 17.61
N PRO A 11 -5.71 3.95 17.25
CA PRO A 11 -5.13 2.68 17.67
C PRO A 11 -3.67 2.52 17.25
N LEU A 12 -2.84 1.91 18.10
CA LEU A 12 -1.42 1.57 17.83
C LEU A 12 -1.19 0.92 16.45
N ALA A 13 -2.14 0.12 15.97
CA ALA A 13 -2.08 -0.50 14.65
C ALA A 13 -1.99 0.53 13.51
N ALA A 14 -2.65 1.68 13.63
CA ALA A 14 -2.57 2.74 12.63
C ALA A 14 -1.18 3.39 12.57
N ASP A 15 -0.56 3.61 13.73
CA ASP A 15 0.81 4.15 13.80
C ASP A 15 1.82 3.18 13.17
N ILE A 16 1.65 1.87 13.40
CA ILE A 16 2.49 0.84 12.77
C ILE A 16 2.29 0.83 11.25
N VAL A 17 1.04 0.87 10.78
CA VAL A 17 0.75 0.94 9.33
C VAL A 17 1.36 2.19 8.71
N LEU A 18 1.25 3.35 9.36
CA LEU A 18 1.86 4.58 8.88
C LEU A 18 3.38 4.47 8.76
N LEU A 19 4.06 3.92 9.77
CA LEU A 19 5.50 3.71 9.73
C LEU A 19 5.91 2.74 8.62
N LEU A 20 5.14 1.66 8.42
CA LEU A 20 5.36 0.71 7.33
C LEU A 20 5.18 1.38 5.97
N GLU A 21 4.13 2.18 5.78
CA GLU A 21 3.89 2.91 4.53
C GLU A 21 4.99 3.92 4.24
N VAL A 22 5.47 4.65 5.24
CA VAL A 22 6.62 5.57 5.09
C VAL A 22 7.89 4.80 4.70
N ALA A 23 8.16 3.67 5.36
CA ALA A 23 9.32 2.83 5.04
C ALA A 23 9.23 2.24 3.63
N MET A 24 8.06 1.77 3.22
CA MET A 24 7.81 1.26 1.86
C MET A 24 7.97 2.37 0.82
N GLY A 25 7.42 3.56 1.08
CA GLY A 25 7.59 4.72 0.20
C GLY A 25 9.07 5.10 0.01
N ALA A 26 9.84 5.12 1.10
CA ALA A 26 11.29 5.30 1.01
C ALA A 26 11.98 4.17 0.23
N GLY A 27 11.54 2.92 0.42
CA GLY A 27 12.01 1.77 -0.35
C GLY A 27 11.73 1.88 -1.85
N LEU A 28 10.57 2.40 -2.25
CA LEU A 28 10.25 2.67 -3.66
C LEU A 28 11.19 3.70 -4.27
N LEU A 29 11.44 4.81 -3.57
CA LEU A 29 12.38 5.84 -4.01
C LEU A 29 13.81 5.31 -4.11
N PHE A 30 14.24 4.51 -3.12
CA PHE A 30 15.55 3.86 -3.12
C PHE A 30 15.68 2.87 -4.27
N GLY A 31 14.65 2.08 -4.54
CA GLY A 31 14.59 1.21 -5.71
C GLY A 31 14.70 1.98 -7.02
N ALA A 32 13.98 3.11 -7.17
CA ALA A 32 14.08 3.96 -8.35
C ALA A 32 15.51 4.50 -8.53
N TRP A 33 16.17 4.89 -7.44
CA TRP A 33 17.57 5.28 -7.46
C TRP A 33 18.50 4.13 -7.88
N LEU A 34 18.30 2.91 -7.37
CA LEU A 34 19.07 1.71 -7.76
C LEU A 34 18.95 1.42 -9.26
N ALA A 35 17.75 1.57 -9.82
CA ALA A 35 17.53 1.42 -11.27
C ALA A 35 18.32 2.47 -12.06
N ARG A 36 18.30 3.74 -11.64
CA ARG A 36 19.08 4.81 -12.27
C ARG A 36 20.60 4.59 -12.15
N ALA A 37 21.05 3.97 -11.06
CA ALA A 37 22.43 3.55 -10.87
C ALA A 37 22.80 2.27 -11.65
N LYS A 38 21.92 1.76 -12.51
CA LYS A 38 22.09 0.51 -13.30
C LYS A 38 22.27 -0.75 -12.44
N ARG A 39 21.88 -0.69 -11.16
CA ARG A 39 21.95 -1.81 -10.19
C ARG A 39 20.66 -2.64 -10.24
N TYR A 40 20.34 -3.18 -11.41
CA TYR A 40 19.03 -3.78 -11.69
C TYR A 40 18.68 -4.98 -10.78
N ARG A 41 19.67 -5.81 -10.42
CA ARG A 41 19.42 -6.94 -9.51
C ARG A 41 18.97 -6.48 -8.13
N GLN A 42 19.59 -5.46 -7.58
CA GLN A 42 19.23 -4.93 -6.26
C GLN A 42 17.94 -4.12 -6.31
N HIS A 43 17.70 -3.40 -7.40
CA HIS A 43 16.40 -2.80 -7.67
C HIS A 43 15.29 -3.85 -7.64
N ALA A 44 15.47 -4.96 -8.37
CA ALA A 44 14.49 -6.04 -8.42
C ALA A 44 14.19 -6.58 -7.01
N TRP A 45 15.22 -7.00 -6.25
CA TRP A 45 15.03 -7.47 -4.87
C TRP A 45 14.32 -6.46 -3.97
N CYS A 46 14.72 -5.19 -4.04
CA CYS A 46 14.10 -4.12 -3.25
C CYS A 46 12.61 -3.94 -3.62
N GLN A 47 12.29 -3.83 -4.91
CA GLN A 47 10.92 -3.66 -5.37
C GLN A 47 10.05 -4.89 -5.06
N SER A 48 10.56 -6.10 -5.28
CA SER A 48 9.88 -7.35 -4.95
C SER A 48 9.50 -7.41 -3.46
N ALA A 49 10.43 -7.06 -2.57
CA ALA A 49 10.17 -7.04 -1.14
C ALA A 49 9.10 -6.01 -0.76
N VAL A 50 9.16 -4.80 -1.35
CA VAL A 50 8.13 -3.77 -1.10
C VAL A 50 6.76 -4.21 -1.60
N VAL A 51 6.66 -4.79 -2.80
CA VAL A 51 5.37 -5.27 -3.35
C VAL A 51 4.78 -6.36 -2.46
N ILE A 52 5.55 -7.38 -2.08
CA ILE A 52 5.05 -8.46 -1.20
C ILE A 52 4.59 -7.92 0.16
N LEU A 53 5.35 -6.98 0.73
CA LEU A 53 4.97 -6.34 1.98
C LEU A 53 3.70 -5.50 1.82
N ASN A 54 3.59 -4.74 0.74
CA ASN A 54 2.42 -3.92 0.44
C ASN A 54 1.16 -4.78 0.29
N LEU A 55 1.25 -5.89 -0.43
CA LEU A 55 0.15 -6.86 -0.54
C LEU A 55 -0.33 -7.35 0.83
N ALA A 56 0.60 -7.69 1.72
CA ALA A 56 0.28 -8.16 3.07
C ALA A 56 -0.41 -7.05 3.90
N VAL A 57 0.08 -5.81 3.82
CA VAL A 57 -0.54 -4.66 4.49
C VAL A 57 -1.95 -4.42 3.93
N ILE A 58 -2.13 -4.45 2.61
CA ILE A 58 -3.44 -4.28 1.97
C ILE A 58 -4.43 -5.33 2.48
N ALA A 59 -4.04 -6.61 2.49
CA ALA A 59 -4.91 -7.70 2.93
C ALA A 59 -5.27 -7.60 4.41
N ALA A 60 -4.32 -7.23 5.27
CA ALA A 60 -4.50 -7.23 6.72
C ALA A 60 -5.21 -5.97 7.24
N THR A 61 -5.06 -4.82 6.58
CA THR A 61 -5.49 -3.53 7.15
C THR A 61 -6.42 -2.75 6.22
N MET A 62 -6.04 -2.55 4.96
CA MET A 62 -6.81 -1.75 4.01
C MET A 62 -8.12 -2.43 3.60
N ALA A 63 -8.07 -3.71 3.22
CA ALA A 63 -9.23 -4.49 2.80
C ALA A 63 -10.34 -4.55 3.86
N PRO A 64 -10.08 -4.96 5.13
CA PRO A 64 -11.12 -4.98 6.14
C PRO A 64 -11.64 -3.58 6.48
N SER A 65 -10.77 -2.57 6.50
CA SER A 65 -11.19 -1.18 6.78
C SER A 65 -12.09 -0.62 5.67
N PHE A 66 -11.74 -0.86 4.40
CA PHE A 66 -12.54 -0.45 3.25
C PHE A 66 -13.89 -1.17 3.22
N HIS A 67 -13.91 -2.48 3.47
CA HIS A 67 -15.12 -3.28 3.53
C HIS A 67 -16.06 -2.84 4.65
N ALA A 68 -15.53 -2.50 5.84
CA ALA A 68 -16.35 -2.06 6.96
C ALA A 68 -16.85 -0.61 6.83
N GLN A 69 -16.04 0.29 6.26
CA GLN A 69 -16.30 1.73 6.35
C GLN A 69 -16.75 2.37 5.04
N VAL A 70 -16.31 1.86 3.89
CA VAL A 70 -16.51 2.52 2.58
C VAL A 70 -17.51 1.76 1.72
N LEU A 71 -17.32 0.45 1.55
CA LEU A 71 -18.15 -0.38 0.69
C LEU A 71 -19.67 -0.32 1.00
N PRO A 72 -20.14 -0.32 2.26
CA PRO A 72 -21.57 -0.32 2.58
C PRO A 72 -22.27 1.01 2.23
N ARG A 73 -21.50 2.06 1.90
CA ARG A 73 -21.99 3.42 1.66
C ARG A 73 -21.91 3.81 0.17
N ILE A 74 -21.39 2.92 -0.67
CA ILE A 74 -21.36 3.04 -2.13
C ILE A 74 -22.62 2.33 -2.70
N PRO A 75 -23.34 2.92 -3.67
CA PRO A 75 -23.08 4.19 -4.35
C PRO A 75 -23.68 5.43 -3.65
N ALA A 76 -24.50 5.25 -2.62
CA ALA A 76 -25.34 6.31 -2.03
C ALA A 76 -24.58 7.55 -1.52
N LYS A 77 -23.30 7.43 -1.14
CA LYS A 77 -22.47 8.56 -0.66
C LYS A 77 -21.23 8.83 -1.51
N LEU A 78 -21.15 8.28 -2.73
CA LEU A 78 -19.96 8.43 -3.58
C LEU A 78 -19.70 9.89 -3.99
N SER A 79 -20.73 10.73 -4.02
CA SER A 79 -20.61 12.18 -4.26
C SER A 79 -19.92 12.94 -3.12
N ARG A 80 -19.73 12.33 -1.94
CA ARG A 80 -18.99 12.96 -0.84
C ARG A 80 -17.49 12.74 -1.05
N PRO A 81 -16.67 13.81 -0.94
CA PRO A 81 -15.26 13.76 -1.29
C PRO A 81 -14.47 12.68 -0.53
N TYR A 82 -14.82 12.45 0.74
CA TYR A 82 -14.21 11.39 1.56
C TYR A 82 -14.35 10.00 0.92
N PHE A 83 -15.55 9.63 0.47
CA PHE A 83 -15.79 8.32 -0.13
C PHE A 83 -15.21 8.27 -1.55
N ALA A 84 -15.33 9.34 -2.32
CA ALA A 84 -14.75 9.44 -3.66
C ALA A 84 -13.23 9.21 -3.65
N TRP A 85 -12.50 9.92 -2.78
CA TRP A 85 -11.05 9.78 -2.67
C TRP A 85 -10.64 8.38 -2.20
N ALA A 86 -11.34 7.83 -1.20
CA ALA A 86 -11.06 6.47 -0.72
C ALA A 86 -11.29 5.42 -1.81
N THR A 87 -12.38 5.54 -2.59
CA THR A 87 -12.67 4.62 -3.71
C THR A 87 -11.66 4.78 -4.85
N ALA A 88 -11.32 6.01 -5.23
CA ALA A 88 -10.33 6.28 -6.28
C ALA A 88 -8.94 5.74 -5.89
N HIS A 89 -8.52 5.98 -4.63
CA HIS A 89 -7.29 5.44 -4.09
C HIS A 89 -7.29 3.91 -4.10
N ALA A 90 -8.36 3.27 -3.63
CA ALA A 90 -8.47 1.81 -3.64
C ALA A 90 -8.40 1.24 -5.07
N ALA A 91 -9.04 1.89 -6.05
CA ALA A 91 -9.01 1.46 -7.44
C ALA A 91 -7.61 1.59 -8.06
N LEU A 92 -6.97 2.76 -7.91
CA LEU A 92 -5.63 3.02 -8.41
C LEU A 92 -4.57 2.13 -7.73
N GLY A 93 -4.68 1.96 -6.41
CA GLY A 93 -3.82 1.07 -5.63
C GLY A 93 -3.97 -0.38 -6.07
N SER A 94 -5.20 -0.87 -6.24
CA SER A 94 -5.45 -2.24 -6.72
C SER A 94 -4.85 -2.46 -8.11
N PHE A 95 -5.04 -1.51 -9.03
CA PHE A 95 -4.46 -1.60 -10.37
C PHE A 95 -2.92 -1.66 -10.33
N THR A 96 -2.32 -0.77 -9.54
CA THR A 96 -0.86 -0.69 -9.40
C THR A 96 -0.27 -1.95 -8.79
N GLU A 97 -0.90 -2.47 -7.73
CA GLU A 97 -0.46 -3.68 -7.05
C GLU A 97 -0.56 -4.92 -7.95
N LEU A 98 -1.66 -5.06 -8.69
CA LEU A 98 -1.82 -6.16 -9.66
C LEU A 98 -0.79 -6.09 -10.78
N ALA A 99 -0.51 -4.89 -11.31
CA ALA A 99 0.54 -4.70 -12.31
C ALA A 99 1.92 -5.05 -11.75
N ALA A 100 2.22 -4.66 -10.51
CA ALA A 100 3.49 -4.96 -9.85
C ALA A 100 3.65 -6.46 -9.59
N LEU A 101 2.60 -7.14 -9.13
CA LEU A 101 2.59 -8.61 -8.97
C LEU A 101 2.77 -9.33 -10.30
N TYR A 102 2.12 -8.86 -11.36
CA TYR A 102 2.33 -9.40 -12.69
C TYR A 102 3.79 -9.29 -13.12
N ILE A 103 4.41 -8.13 -12.96
CA ILE A 103 5.84 -7.92 -13.27
C ILE A 103 6.71 -8.85 -12.42
N LEU A 104 6.43 -8.95 -11.12
CA LEU A 104 7.17 -9.80 -10.19
C LEU A 104 7.15 -11.26 -10.62
N LEU A 105 5.98 -11.78 -10.96
CA LEU A 105 5.79 -13.16 -11.42
C LEU A 105 6.45 -13.37 -12.79
N ALA A 106 6.18 -12.50 -13.76
CA ALA A 106 6.70 -12.62 -15.12
C ALA A 106 8.23 -12.49 -15.20
N ALA A 107 8.84 -11.66 -14.34
CA ALA A 107 10.28 -11.48 -14.27
C ALA A 107 10.96 -12.55 -13.40
N GLY A 108 10.28 -13.10 -12.40
CA GLY A 108 10.81 -14.13 -11.51
C GLY A 108 10.78 -15.56 -12.08
N THR A 109 9.97 -15.81 -13.11
CA THR A 109 9.85 -17.12 -13.77
C THR A 109 10.69 -17.24 -15.06
N ARG A 110 11.73 -16.43 -15.23
CA ARG A 110 12.66 -16.47 -16.37
C ARG A 110 14.09 -16.75 -15.95
#